data_AF-A0A533MK51-F1
#
_entry.id   AF-A0A533MK51-F1
#
_cell.length_a   1.000
_cell.length_b   1.000
_cell.length_c   1.000
_cell.angle_alpha   90.00
_cell.angle_beta   90.00
_cell.angle_gamma   90.00
#
_symmetry.space_group_name_H-M   'P 1'
#
loop_
_entity.id
_entity.type
_entity.pdbx_description
1 polymer ?
#
loop_
_entity_poly.entity_id
_entity_poly.type
_entity_poly.pdbx_seq_one_letter_code
_entity_poly.pdbx_strand_id
1 'polypeptide(L)'
;NLDVLKKMAVSIRQVRNNITEYKLGGKCINVLADGRLVNLAAGDGHPAEVMDMSFADQALSVEYIAKNKLTPGVHPVPEDIDKKVASLKLMVMGIEIDELKSHQIEYMEGWEVGT
;
A
#
# COMPACT_ATOMS: atom_id res chain seq x y z
N ASN A 1 -9.17 22.17 -2.41
CA ASN A 1 -10.57 22.30 -1.96
C ASN A 1 -11.45 22.56 -3.19
N LEU A 2 -12.34 21.63 -3.54
CA LEU A 2 -13.17 21.72 -4.75
C LEU A 2 -14.27 22.77 -4.68
N ASP A 3 -14.76 23.10 -3.49
CA ASP A 3 -15.81 24.11 -3.35
C ASP A 3 -15.27 25.51 -3.69
N VAL A 4 -14.01 25.77 -3.34
CA VAL A 4 -13.30 26.99 -3.77
C VAL A 4 -13.14 27.00 -5.28
N LEU A 5 -12.73 25.87 -5.88
CA LEU A 5 -12.56 25.76 -7.32
C LEU A 5 -13.89 25.97 -8.07
N LYS A 6 -14.99 25.41 -7.56
CA LYS A 6 -16.35 25.63 -8.07
C LYS A 6 -16.75 27.11 -8.05
N LYS A 7 -16.48 27.81 -6.95
CA LYS A 7 -16.80 29.24 -6.80
C LYS A 7 -16.01 30.13 -7.76
N MET A 8 -14.78 29.75 -8.10
CA MET A 8 -13.94 30.51 -9.02
C MET A 8 -14.23 30.20 -10.51
N ALA A 9 -14.93 29.10 -10.79
CA ALA A 9 -15.18 28.65 -12.14
C ALA A 9 -16.24 29.49 -12.85
N VAL A 10 -15.89 29.97 -14.05
CA VAL A 10 -16.80 30.59 -15.01
C VAL A 10 -17.75 29.55 -15.59
N SER A 11 -17.25 28.33 -15.82
CA SER A 11 -18.06 27.19 -16.21
C SER A 11 -17.44 25.89 -15.73
N ILE A 12 -18.30 24.89 -15.52
CA ILE A 12 -17.92 23.54 -15.10
C ILE A 12 -18.58 22.58 -16.07
N ARG A 13 -17.82 21.65 -16.62
CA ARG A 13 -18.37 20.58 -17.47
C ARG A 13 -17.63 19.27 -17.26
N GLN A 14 -18.35 18.17 -17.40
CA GLN A 14 -17.74 16.87 -17.49
C GLN A 14 -17.23 16.68 -18.92
N VAL A 15 -15.92 16.49 -19.07
CA VAL A 15 -15.30 16.32 -20.40
C VAL A 15 -15.14 14.84 -20.76
N ARG A 16 -14.97 13.97 -19.75
CA ARG A 16 -14.95 12.51 -19.85
C ARG A 16 -15.44 11.90 -18.54
N ASN A 17 -15.67 10.58 -18.53
CA ASN A 17 -15.92 9.88 -17.28
C ASN A 17 -14.77 10.16 -16.30
N ASN A 18 -15.10 10.52 -15.05
CA ASN A 18 -14.15 10.90 -14.01
C ASN A 18 -13.24 12.11 -14.31
N ILE A 19 -13.54 12.93 -15.32
CA ILE A 19 -12.77 14.16 -15.63
C ILE A 19 -13.72 15.35 -15.74
N THR A 20 -13.58 16.27 -14.79
CA THR A 20 -14.38 17.51 -14.72
C THR A 20 -13.49 18.71 -15.00
N GLU A 21 -13.82 19.48 -16.04
CA GLU A 21 -13.13 20.72 -16.37
C GLU A 21 -13.76 21.91 -15.64
N TYR A 22 -12.92 22.73 -15.01
CA TYR A 22 -13.25 24.01 -14.38
C TYR A 22 -12.57 25.13 -15.17
N LYS A 23 -13.36 25.98 -15.82
CA LYS A 23 -12.84 27.13 -16.58
C LYS A 23 -12.68 28.34 -15.66
N LEU A 24 -11.46 28.83 -15.49
CA LEU A 24 -11.08 29.98 -14.66
C LEU A 24 -10.68 31.15 -15.57
N GLY A 25 -11.65 31.76 -16.26
CA GLY A 25 -11.39 32.82 -17.23
C GLY A 25 -10.53 32.32 -18.41
N GLY A 26 -9.25 32.68 -18.42
CA GLY A 26 -8.28 32.31 -19.47
C GLY A 26 -7.59 30.94 -19.27
N LYS A 27 -7.88 30.21 -18.18
CA LYS A 27 -7.29 28.89 -17.90
C LYS A 27 -8.39 27.84 -17.72
N CYS A 28 -8.06 26.58 -18.00
CA CYS A 28 -8.90 25.42 -17.68
C CYS A 28 -8.15 24.48 -16.72
N ILE A 29 -8.83 23.95 -15.72
CA ILE A 29 -8.31 22.94 -14.80
C ILE A 29 -9.15 21.67 -14.96
N ASN A 30 -8.51 20.56 -15.32
CA ASN A 30 -9.16 19.25 -15.34
C ASN A 30 -8.91 18.54 -14.01
N VAL A 31 -9.98 18.30 -13.27
CA VAL A 31 -9.95 17.53 -12.03
C VAL A 31 -10.31 16.09 -12.35
N LEU A 32 -9.41 15.18 -11.98
CA LEU A 32 -9.64 13.74 -12.07
C LEU A 32 -10.37 13.26 -10.80
N ALA A 33 -11.30 12.33 -10.98
CA ALA A 33 -11.98 11.61 -9.91
C ALA A 33 -12.58 12.51 -8.81
N ASP A 34 -12.99 13.73 -9.14
CA ASP A 34 -13.42 14.75 -8.16
C ASP A 34 -12.47 14.87 -6.95
N GLY A 35 -11.16 14.83 -7.22
CA GLY A 35 -10.13 14.94 -6.18
C GLY A 35 -10.08 13.78 -5.18
N ARG A 36 -10.79 12.68 -5.45
CA ARG A 36 -10.69 11.43 -4.69
C ARG A 36 -9.44 10.65 -5.11
N LEU A 37 -9.19 9.52 -4.45
CA LEU A 37 -8.13 8.58 -4.82
C LEU A 37 -8.30 8.13 -6.27
N VAL A 38 -7.50 8.72 -7.16
CA VAL A 38 -7.65 8.57 -8.60
C VAL A 38 -7.44 7.13 -9.06
N ASN A 39 -6.56 6.38 -8.40
CA ASN A 39 -6.31 4.99 -8.70
C ASN A 39 -7.53 4.09 -8.43
N LEU A 40 -8.38 4.44 -7.47
CA LEU A 40 -9.60 3.69 -7.14
C LEU A 40 -10.83 4.22 -7.87
N ALA A 41 -10.95 5.55 -7.99
CA ALA A 41 -12.14 6.20 -8.53
C ALA A 41 -12.10 6.36 -10.05
N ALA A 42 -10.89 6.35 -10.65
CA ALA A 42 -10.70 6.43 -12.10
C ALA A 42 -9.76 5.33 -12.64
N GLY A 43 -9.45 4.32 -11.84
CA GLY A 43 -8.73 3.11 -12.22
C GLY A 43 -9.24 1.91 -11.43
N ASP A 44 -8.57 0.76 -11.57
CA ASP A 44 -8.98 -0.51 -10.94
C ASP A 44 -8.33 -0.74 -9.56
N GLY A 45 -7.71 0.29 -8.99
CA GLY A 45 -6.97 0.21 -7.74
C GLY A 45 -5.63 -0.48 -7.88
N HIS A 46 -5.28 -1.30 -6.90
CA HIS A 46 -4.08 -2.11 -6.95
C HIS A 46 -4.37 -3.44 -7.65
N PRO A 47 -3.42 -3.98 -8.44
CA PRO A 47 -3.54 -5.31 -9.01
C PRO A 47 -3.82 -6.38 -7.95
N ALA A 48 -4.49 -7.46 -8.33
CA ALA A 48 -4.83 -8.55 -7.42
C ALA A 48 -3.57 -9.15 -6.76
N GLU A 49 -2.46 -9.18 -7.49
CA GLU A 49 -1.15 -9.67 -7.05
C GLU A 49 -0.45 -8.75 -6.05
N VAL A 50 -0.92 -7.52 -5.89
CA VAL A 50 -0.46 -6.60 -4.83
C VAL A 50 -1.39 -6.70 -3.62
N MET A 51 -2.70 -6.84 -3.88
CA MET A 51 -3.71 -6.99 -2.84
C MET A 51 -3.63 -8.34 -2.11
N ASP A 52 -3.12 -9.40 -2.75
CA ASP A 52 -3.01 -10.73 -2.15
C ASP A 52 -2.14 -10.73 -0.87
N MET A 53 -0.99 -10.06 -0.90
CA MET A 53 -0.10 -9.90 0.25
C MET A 53 -0.80 -9.09 1.36
N SER A 54 -1.44 -7.98 1.00
CA SER A 54 -2.17 -7.15 1.97
C SER A 54 -3.30 -7.93 2.67
N PHE A 55 -4.05 -8.74 1.93
CA PHE A 55 -5.11 -9.57 2.51
C PHE A 55 -4.56 -10.73 3.33
N ALA A 56 -3.41 -11.30 2.96
CA ALA A 56 -2.74 -12.31 3.75
C ALA A 56 -2.27 -11.75 5.11
N ASP A 57 -1.64 -10.58 5.12
CA ASP A 57 -1.24 -9.90 6.37
C ASP A 57 -2.44 -9.60 7.25
N GLN A 58 -3.53 -9.09 6.66
CA GLN A 58 -4.76 -8.81 7.40
C GLN A 58 -5.36 -10.08 8.00
N ALA A 59 -5.44 -11.18 7.25
CA ALA A 59 -5.99 -12.44 7.74
C ALA A 59 -5.15 -13.03 8.89
N LEU A 60 -3.83 -13.04 8.74
CA LEU A 60 -2.91 -13.53 9.79
C LEU A 60 -2.87 -12.60 11.00
N SER A 61 -2.99 -11.29 10.80
CA SER A 61 -3.10 -10.32 11.90
C SER A 61 -4.40 -10.52 12.70
N VAL A 62 -5.51 -10.81 12.03
CA VAL A 62 -6.78 -11.16 12.70
C VAL A 62 -6.64 -12.45 13.50
N GLU A 63 -5.99 -13.48 12.95
CA GLU A 63 -5.68 -14.70 13.68
C GLU A 63 -4.79 -14.43 14.90
N TYR A 64 -3.77 -13.58 14.74
CA TYR A 64 -2.87 -13.18 15.82
C TYR A 64 -3.62 -12.47 16.95
N ILE A 65 -4.49 -11.53 16.62
CA ILE A 65 -5.33 -10.83 17.60
C ILE A 65 -6.26 -11.82 18.33
N ALA A 66 -6.81 -12.82 17.62
CA ALA A 66 -7.70 -13.82 18.21
C ALA A 66 -6.98 -14.76 19.19
N LYS A 67 -5.70 -15.05 18.96
CA LYS A 67 -4.91 -16.00 19.77
C LYS A 67 -4.15 -15.35 20.93
N ASN A 68 -3.95 -14.03 20.90
CA ASN A 68 -3.10 -13.32 21.84
C ASN A 68 -3.90 -12.28 22.64
N LYS A 69 -3.43 -11.95 23.85
CA LYS A 69 -3.96 -10.82 24.63
C LYS A 69 -3.11 -9.59 24.36
N LEU A 70 -3.69 -8.60 23.68
CA LEU A 70 -3.05 -7.33 23.40
C LEU A 70 -3.59 -6.24 24.32
N THR A 71 -2.73 -5.30 24.70
CA THR A 71 -3.16 -4.08 25.39
C THR A 71 -3.89 -3.16 24.41
N PRO A 72 -4.81 -2.30 24.86
CA PRO A 72 -5.44 -1.30 23.99
C PRO A 72 -4.38 -0.40 23.34
N GLY A 73 -4.39 -0.32 22.01
CA GLY A 73 -3.42 0.48 21.26
C GLY A 73 -3.32 0.04 19.80
N VAL A 74 -2.49 0.78 19.05
CA VAL A 74 -2.08 0.40 17.70
C VAL A 74 -0.82 -0.43 17.82
N HIS A 75 -0.87 -1.66 17.32
CA HIS A 75 0.27 -2.56 17.29
C HIS A 75 0.71 -2.75 15.83
N PRO A 76 2.02 -2.80 15.57
CA PRO A 76 2.51 -3.20 14.25
C PRO A 76 2.15 -4.66 13.97
N VAL A 77 2.11 -5.03 12.68
CA VAL A 77 2.06 -6.44 12.29
C VAL A 77 3.34 -7.13 12.81
N PRO A 78 3.23 -8.28 13.49
CA PRO A 78 4.39 -9.07 13.90
C PRO A 78 5.31 -9.42 12.73
N GLU A 79 6.61 -9.30 12.92
CA GLU A 79 7.62 -9.50 11.87
C GLU A 79 7.61 -10.93 11.28
N ASP A 80 7.25 -11.93 12.09
CA ASP A 80 7.10 -13.31 11.66
C ASP A 80 5.93 -13.51 10.68
N ILE A 81 4.85 -12.74 10.85
CA ILE A 81 3.71 -12.74 9.92
C ILE A 81 4.13 -12.12 8.59
N ASP A 82 4.77 -10.95 8.62
CA ASP A 82 5.22 -10.24 7.41
C ASP A 82 6.23 -11.10 6.62
N LYS A 83 7.22 -11.68 7.31
CA LYS A 83 8.18 -12.62 6.69
C LYS A 83 7.48 -13.84 6.09
N LYS A 84 6.48 -14.40 6.77
CA LYS A 84 5.73 -15.55 6.26
C LYS A 84 4.97 -15.21 4.98
N VAL A 85 4.31 -14.05 4.92
CA VAL A 85 3.62 -13.59 3.71
C VAL A 85 4.61 -13.38 2.56
N ALA A 86 5.75 -12.74 2.83
CA ALA A 86 6.80 -12.55 1.84
C ALA A 86 7.35 -13.89 1.31
N SER A 87 7.68 -14.85 2.18
CA SER A 87 8.17 -16.17 1.77
C SER A 87 7.14 -16.94 0.93
N LEU A 88 5.86 -16.89 1.30
CA LEU A 88 4.79 -17.51 0.51
C LEU A 88 4.66 -16.87 -0.87
N LYS A 89 4.79 -15.54 -0.97
CA LYS A 89 4.74 -14.83 -2.24
C LYS A 89 5.89 -15.25 -3.16
N LEU A 90 7.12 -15.28 -2.64
CA LEU A 90 8.29 -15.71 -3.40
C LEU A 90 8.14 -17.14 -3.91
N MET A 91 7.65 -18.05 -3.06
CA MET A 91 7.35 -19.43 -3.45
C MET A 91 6.36 -19.51 -4.60
N VAL A 92 5.24 -18.77 -4.54
CA VAL A 92 4.23 -18.75 -5.61
C VAL A 92 4.78 -18.15 -6.91
N MET A 93 5.72 -17.22 -6.82
CA MET A 93 6.42 -16.63 -7.97
C MET A 93 7.52 -17.55 -8.54
N GLY A 94 7.83 -18.68 -7.88
CA GLY A 94 8.95 -19.54 -8.25
C GLY A 94 10.32 -18.91 -8.02
N ILE A 95 10.41 -17.97 -7.07
CA ILE A 95 11.66 -17.30 -6.68
C ILE A 95 12.25 -18.04 -5.48
N GLU A 96 13.49 -18.47 -5.62
CA GLU A 96 14.30 -19.01 -4.54
C GLU A 96 15.22 -17.93 -3.98
N ILE A 97 15.49 -18.00 -2.68
CA ILE A 97 16.42 -17.12 -1.97
C ILE A 97 17.47 -17.95 -1.25
N ASP A 98 18.63 -17.37 -1.02
CA ASP A 98 19.69 -18.00 -0.24
C ASP A 98 19.29 -18.11 1.24
N GLU A 99 19.76 -19.17 1.89
CA GLU A 99 19.75 -19.32 3.34
C GLU A 99 21.11 -18.96 3.92
N LEU A 100 21.13 -18.15 4.97
CA LEU A 100 22.38 -17.82 5.67
C LEU A 100 23.00 -19.09 6.25
N LYS A 101 24.25 -19.35 5.89
CA LYS A 101 25.06 -20.41 6.51
C LYS A 101 25.42 -20.01 7.94
N SER A 102 25.66 -20.99 8.81
CA SER A 102 25.97 -20.76 10.23
C SER A 102 27.08 -19.73 10.44
N HIS A 103 28.17 -19.79 9.67
CA HIS A 103 29.27 -18.83 9.76
C HIS A 103 28.89 -17.40 9.34
N GLN A 104 27.89 -17.23 8.46
CA GLN A 104 27.40 -15.89 8.06
C GLN A 104 26.56 -15.28 9.17
N ILE A 105 25.75 -16.09 9.88
CA ILE A 105 24.99 -15.68 11.06
C ILE A 105 25.97 -15.29 12.18
N GLU A 106 26.94 -16.15 12.48
CA GLU A 106 27.99 -15.89 13.48
C GLU A 106 28.77 -14.61 13.17
N TYR A 107 29.08 -14.34 11.89
CA TYR A 107 29.72 -13.10 11.48
C TYR A 107 28.85 -11.86 11.71
N MET A 108 27.54 -11.96 11.46
CA MET A 108 26.61 -10.83 11.64
C MET A 108 26.32 -10.51 13.10
N GLU A 109 26.26 -11.53 13.96
CA GLU A 109 25.97 -11.40 15.40
C GLU A 109 27.24 -11.22 16.24
N GLY A 110 28.39 -11.62 15.70
CA GLY A 110 29.69 -11.60 16.36
C GLY A 110 30.38 -10.24 16.27
N TRP A 111 30.93 -9.81 17.40
CA TRP A 111 31.76 -8.61 17.55
C TRP A 111 33.26 -8.92 17.37
N GLU A 112 33.63 -10.20 17.35
CA GLU A 112 35.02 -10.69 17.22
C GLU A 112 35.52 -10.72 15.77
N VAL A 113 34.60 -10.68 14.80
CA VAL A 113 34.90 -10.88 13.37
C VAL A 113 34.69 -9.60 12.53
N GLY A 114 34.31 -8.48 13.16
CA GLY A 114 34.14 -7.17 12.53
C GLY A 114 35.13 -6.11 13.03
N THR A 115 35.48 -5.14 12.18
CA THR A 115 36.24 -3.91 12.51
C THR A 115 35.55 -3.03 13.55
#